data_AF-A0A972LZT7-F1
#
_entry.id   AF-A0A972LZT7-F1
#
_cell.length_a   1.000
_cell.length_b   1.000
_cell.length_c   1.000
_cell.angle_alpha   90.00
_cell.angle_beta   90.00
_cell.angle_gamma   90.00
#
_symmetry.space_group_name_H-M   'P 1'
#
loop_
_entity.id
_entity.type
_entity.pdbx_description
1 polymer ?
#
loop_
_entity_poly.entity_id
_entity_poly.type
_entity_poly.pdbx_seq_one_letter_code
_entity_poly.pdbx_strand_id
1 'polypeptide(L)'
;MGDLTDKKVSKFIEYARKRRGKDVVMRLNEGALEKTKVISTGALNLDLALGIGGIPQGRVIEIYGNEGSGKTTLALHIGAEAMKKGLPVLYIDAENALDPQYAMTIGLDTESGNFILSQPDDAETALGLIEDFANVVGEGLIVVDSVAALVPRQELQGDIGDSNVAVLARLMSQSLRRLARTIKERETALVFLNQIREKVGVMYGNPEVTPGGRALKFYSSVRMEVRRKESIKQGTDIIGHDMRVKITKNKLYPPYKEAIVRIIYGKGIDTIHALMEAAIWTGVIERNGSYYSFRGERLAQGKESLRKVLMAEEDLREKIREAVLATASGEQKGQGEPSDAS
;
A
#
# COMPACT_ATOMS: atom_id res chain seq x y z
N MET A 1 -3.67 -46.62 6.83
CA MET A 1 -2.45 -45.90 6.35
C MET A 1 -2.38 -44.45 6.84
N GLY A 2 -3.49 -43.78 7.19
CA GLY A 2 -3.49 -42.41 7.74
C GLY A 2 -2.98 -42.26 9.18
N ASP A 3 -3.29 -43.22 10.07
CA ASP A 3 -3.01 -43.11 11.51
C ASP A 3 -1.51 -43.25 11.87
N LEU A 4 -0.76 -44.05 11.10
CA LEU A 4 0.69 -44.22 11.30
C LEU A 4 1.49 -43.00 10.82
N THR A 5 0.99 -42.32 9.79
CA THR A 5 1.60 -41.11 9.22
C THR A 5 1.35 -39.92 10.16
N ASP A 6 0.15 -39.79 10.71
CA ASP A 6 -0.18 -38.70 11.63
C ASP A 6 0.63 -38.78 12.94
N LYS A 7 0.81 -39.98 13.50
CA LYS A 7 1.69 -40.20 14.67
C LYS A 7 3.15 -39.85 14.41
N LYS A 8 3.68 -40.17 13.22
CA LYS A 8 5.05 -39.80 12.82
C LYS A 8 5.19 -38.29 12.65
N VAL A 9 4.19 -37.64 12.06
CA VAL A 9 4.15 -36.17 11.91
C VAL A 9 4.11 -35.47 13.27
N SER A 10 3.24 -35.91 14.19
CA SER A 10 3.18 -35.36 15.55
C SER A 10 4.51 -35.52 16.30
N LYS A 11 5.15 -36.69 16.20
CA LYS A 11 6.48 -36.92 16.78
C LYS A 11 7.55 -36.00 16.18
N PHE A 12 7.52 -35.77 14.86
CA PHE A 12 8.42 -34.82 14.21
C PHE A 12 8.21 -33.40 14.74
N ILE A 13 6.95 -32.94 14.84
CA ILE A 13 6.61 -31.61 15.36
C ILE A 13 7.13 -31.47 16.79
N GLU A 14 6.87 -32.43 17.67
CA GLU A 14 7.35 -32.42 19.05
C GLU A 14 8.88 -32.39 19.14
N TYR A 15 9.54 -33.27 18.38
CA TYR A 15 11.00 -33.33 18.29
C TYR A 15 11.61 -32.02 17.79
N ALA A 16 11.05 -31.43 16.74
CA ALA A 16 11.51 -30.18 16.17
C ALA A 16 11.31 -29.01 17.15
N ARG A 17 10.14 -28.92 17.79
CA ARG A 17 9.85 -27.91 18.82
C ARG A 17 10.81 -28.00 20.00
N LYS A 18 11.12 -29.21 20.48
CA LYS A 18 12.05 -29.43 21.59
C LYS A 18 13.48 -29.00 21.26
N ARG A 19 13.94 -29.18 20.02
CA ARG A 19 15.32 -28.85 19.61
C ARG A 19 15.50 -27.42 19.09
N ARG A 20 14.45 -26.80 18.53
CA ARG A 20 14.55 -25.55 17.78
C ARG A 20 13.66 -24.41 18.30
N GLY A 21 12.77 -24.68 19.26
CA GLY A 21 11.81 -23.71 19.79
C GLY A 21 10.38 -23.98 19.30
N LYS A 22 9.38 -23.60 20.10
CA LYS A 22 7.96 -23.95 19.88
C LYS A 22 7.39 -23.41 18.56
N ASP A 23 7.90 -22.28 18.08
CA ASP A 23 7.34 -21.56 16.92
C ASP A 23 8.00 -21.97 15.58
N VAL A 24 9.01 -22.84 15.61
CA VAL A 24 9.75 -23.26 14.40
C VAL A 24 8.94 -24.23 13.53
N VAL A 25 8.05 -25.01 14.14
CA VAL A 25 7.19 -25.96 13.43
C VAL A 25 5.79 -25.95 14.04
N MET A 26 4.79 -25.79 13.18
CA MET A 26 3.37 -25.85 13.54
C MET A 26 2.58 -26.58 12.46
N ARG A 27 1.45 -27.18 12.82
CA ARG A 27 0.50 -27.61 11.79
C ARG A 27 -0.22 -26.39 11.25
N LEU A 28 -0.44 -26.37 9.94
CA LEU A 28 -1.10 -25.25 9.26
C LEU A 28 -2.51 -24.98 9.78
N ASN A 29 -3.21 -26.02 10.26
CA ASN A 29 -4.55 -25.95 10.82
C ASN A 29 -4.61 -25.74 12.35
N GLU A 30 -3.47 -25.79 13.05
CA GLU A 30 -3.39 -25.53 14.50
C GLU A 30 -3.12 -24.06 14.81
N GLY A 31 -2.64 -23.28 13.83
CA GLY A 31 -2.66 -21.84 13.91
C GLY A 31 -4.03 -21.34 13.48
N ALA A 32 -4.72 -20.57 14.33
CA ALA A 32 -5.69 -19.63 13.81
C ALA A 32 -4.96 -18.87 12.69
N LEU A 33 -5.50 -18.87 11.47
CA LEU A 33 -5.05 -17.94 10.43
C LEU A 33 -5.35 -16.56 10.99
N GLU A 34 -4.41 -15.98 11.76
CA GLU A 34 -4.55 -14.65 12.30
C GLU A 34 -4.82 -13.74 11.11
N LYS A 35 -5.96 -13.04 11.16
CA LYS A 35 -6.30 -12.05 10.14
C LYS A 35 -5.13 -11.08 10.08
N THR A 36 -4.49 -11.00 8.92
CA THR A 36 -3.33 -10.13 8.75
C THR A 36 -3.74 -8.70 9.10
N LYS A 37 -3.04 -8.08 10.06
CA LYS A 37 -3.26 -6.67 10.40
C LYS A 37 -2.95 -5.81 9.17
N VAL A 38 -3.78 -4.81 8.92
CA VAL A 38 -3.66 -3.93 7.75
C VAL A 38 -3.77 -2.46 8.12
N ILE A 39 -3.13 -1.59 7.33
CA ILE A 39 -3.23 -0.13 7.40
C ILE A 39 -4.00 0.32 6.15
N SER A 40 -5.06 1.12 6.31
CA SER A 40 -5.82 1.65 5.18
C SER A 40 -4.93 2.52 4.30
N THR A 41 -5.19 2.53 3.00
CA THR A 41 -4.51 3.43 2.06
C THR A 41 -5.05 4.85 2.09
N GLY A 42 -6.12 5.12 2.85
CA GLY A 42 -6.87 6.37 2.80
C GLY A 42 -7.82 6.46 1.60
N ALA A 43 -7.81 5.45 0.71
CA ALA A 43 -8.69 5.33 -0.44
C ALA A 43 -9.45 4.01 -0.39
N LEU A 44 -10.74 4.05 0.00
CA LEU A 44 -11.55 2.83 0.21
C LEU A 44 -11.58 1.92 -1.04
N ASN A 45 -11.68 2.50 -2.23
CA ASN A 45 -11.65 1.72 -3.47
C ASN A 45 -10.31 1.02 -3.71
N LEU A 46 -9.18 1.60 -3.29
CA LEU A 46 -7.88 0.93 -3.34
C LEU A 46 -7.76 -0.16 -2.27
N ASP A 47 -8.30 0.06 -1.07
CA ASP A 47 -8.36 -0.95 -0.01
C ASP A 47 -9.15 -2.20 -0.46
N LEU A 48 -10.26 -1.99 -1.18
CA LEU A 48 -11.03 -3.07 -1.81
C LEU A 48 -10.27 -3.74 -2.95
N ALA A 49 -9.51 -2.98 -3.76
CA ALA A 49 -8.67 -3.54 -4.81
C ALA A 49 -7.58 -4.45 -4.23
N LEU A 50 -6.99 -4.07 -3.09
CA LEU A 50 -6.03 -4.87 -2.36
C LEU A 50 -6.64 -6.15 -1.79
N GLY A 51 -7.96 -6.15 -1.56
CA GLY A 51 -8.77 -7.30 -1.16
C GLY A 51 -8.59 -7.76 0.29
N ILE A 52 -7.63 -7.15 1.00
CA ILE A 52 -7.39 -7.34 2.43
C ILE A 52 -7.72 -6.10 3.26
N GLY A 53 -8.26 -5.04 2.62
CA GLY A 53 -8.68 -3.81 3.31
C GLY A 53 -7.56 -2.79 3.56
N GLY A 54 -6.39 -2.95 2.93
CA GLY A 54 -5.27 -2.02 3.07
C GLY A 54 -3.91 -2.66 2.78
N ILE A 55 -2.83 -1.98 3.15
CA ILE A 55 -1.48 -2.57 3.09
C ILE A 55 -1.24 -3.48 4.31
N PRO A 56 -0.57 -4.63 4.14
CA PRO A 56 -0.34 -5.56 5.24
C PRO A 56 0.82 -5.10 6.15
N GLN A 57 0.59 -5.14 7.46
CA GLN A 57 1.65 -5.05 8.46
C GLN A 57 2.56 -6.28 8.42
N GLY A 58 3.78 -6.12 8.92
CA GLY A 58 4.80 -7.16 8.91
C GLY A 58 5.36 -7.50 7.53
N ARG A 59 5.15 -6.62 6.53
CA ARG A 59 5.52 -6.87 5.13
C ARG A 59 6.20 -5.67 4.49
N VAL A 60 6.92 -5.97 3.40
CA VAL A 60 7.48 -4.96 2.48
C VAL A 60 6.48 -4.66 1.36
N ILE A 61 6.28 -3.39 1.07
CA ILE A 61 5.42 -2.86 0.00
C ILE A 61 6.28 -1.97 -0.89
N GLU A 62 6.10 -2.04 -2.20
CA GLU A 62 6.72 -1.11 -3.15
C GLU A 62 5.63 -0.33 -3.90
N ILE A 63 5.71 1.00 -3.87
CA ILE A 63 4.86 1.90 -4.65
C ILE A 63 5.78 2.59 -5.66
N TYR A 64 5.54 2.38 -6.94
CA TYR A 64 6.43 2.87 -7.99
C TYR A 64 5.66 3.49 -9.14
N GLY A 65 6.26 4.46 -9.81
CA GLY A 65 5.60 5.23 -10.86
C GLY A 65 6.41 6.44 -11.27
N ASN A 66 5.93 7.12 -12.31
CA ASN A 66 6.55 8.35 -12.82
C ASN A 66 6.52 9.47 -11.76
N GLU A 67 7.33 10.49 -11.96
CA GLU A 67 7.26 11.71 -11.15
C GLU A 67 5.88 12.37 -11.27
N GLY A 68 5.43 13.04 -10.21
CA GLY A 68 4.12 13.71 -10.18
C GLY A 68 2.89 12.78 -10.29
N SER A 69 3.07 11.46 -10.18
CA SER A 69 1.98 10.49 -10.27
C SER A 69 1.15 10.31 -8.99
N GLY A 70 1.63 10.81 -7.84
CA GLY A 70 0.94 10.72 -6.55
C GLY A 70 1.53 9.73 -5.54
N LYS A 71 2.73 9.17 -5.76
CA LYS A 71 3.42 8.25 -4.83
C LYS A 71 3.51 8.77 -3.40
N THR A 72 4.12 9.95 -3.22
CA THR A 72 4.31 10.60 -1.92
C THR A 72 2.96 10.92 -1.28
N THR A 73 2.00 11.47 -2.02
CA THR A 73 0.62 11.69 -1.53
C THR A 73 0.00 10.40 -0.97
N LEU A 74 0.07 9.28 -1.71
CA LEU A 74 -0.46 8.00 -1.25
C LEU A 74 0.25 7.52 0.02
N ALA A 75 1.57 7.67 0.09
CA ALA A 75 2.36 7.29 1.27
C ALA A 75 2.00 8.12 2.51
N LEU A 76 1.80 9.42 2.34
CA LEU A 76 1.38 10.32 3.42
C LEU A 76 -0.04 9.98 3.92
N HIS A 77 -0.96 9.62 3.03
CA HIS A 77 -2.29 9.14 3.43
C HIS A 77 -2.23 7.81 4.19
N ILE A 78 -1.39 6.86 3.75
CA ILE A 78 -1.14 5.63 4.50
C ILE A 78 -0.57 5.96 5.89
N GLY A 79 0.34 6.94 5.98
CA GLY A 79 0.86 7.47 7.24
C GLY A 79 -0.24 8.02 8.15
N ALA A 80 -1.11 8.88 7.64
CA ALA A 80 -2.22 9.43 8.40
C ALA A 80 -3.17 8.32 8.92
N GLU A 81 -3.47 7.32 8.09
CA GLU A 81 -4.27 6.16 8.51
C GLU A 81 -3.55 5.26 9.53
N ALA A 82 -2.22 5.16 9.47
CA ALA A 82 -1.44 4.46 10.49
C ALA A 82 -1.53 5.19 11.83
N MET A 83 -1.35 6.51 11.84
CA MET A 83 -1.41 7.32 13.06
C MET A 83 -2.79 7.31 13.71
N LYS A 84 -3.87 7.32 12.91
CA LYS A 84 -5.25 7.12 13.42
C LYS A 84 -5.44 5.79 14.15
N LYS A 85 -4.64 4.78 13.82
CA LYS A 85 -4.61 3.47 14.52
C LYS A 85 -3.64 3.44 15.70
N GLY A 86 -3.03 4.57 16.06
CA GLY A 86 -2.03 4.66 17.11
C GLY A 86 -0.66 4.07 16.71
N LEU A 87 -0.39 3.92 15.41
CA LEU A 87 0.87 3.38 14.90
C LEU A 87 1.83 4.53 14.59
N PRO A 88 3.02 4.58 15.20
CA PRO A 88 4.03 5.58 14.86
C PRO A 88 4.52 5.41 13.41
N VAL A 89 4.90 6.52 12.79
CA VAL A 89 5.38 6.58 11.41
C VAL A 89 6.82 7.09 11.39
N LEU A 90 7.73 6.33 10.81
CA LEU A 90 9.05 6.81 10.40
C LEU A 90 9.03 7.10 8.91
N TYR A 91 9.29 8.34 8.53
CA TYR A 91 9.41 8.79 7.16
C TYR A 91 10.88 9.10 6.86
N ILE A 92 11.51 8.28 6.02
CA ILE A 92 12.87 8.48 5.52
C ILE A 92 12.76 9.24 4.20
N ASP A 93 13.03 10.53 4.25
CA ASP A 93 13.05 11.44 3.10
C ASP A 93 14.48 11.51 2.54
N ALA A 94 14.81 10.57 1.67
CA ALA A 94 16.09 10.56 0.95
C ALA A 94 16.11 11.57 -0.21
N GLU A 95 14.94 12.01 -0.70
CA GLU A 95 14.84 13.05 -1.73
C GLU A 95 14.95 14.48 -1.16
N ASN A 96 14.91 14.65 0.17
CA ASN A 96 14.88 15.95 0.86
C ASN A 96 13.78 16.88 0.31
N ALA A 97 12.63 16.30 -0.03
CA ALA A 97 11.57 16.96 -0.80
C ALA A 97 10.22 16.95 -0.10
N LEU A 98 10.12 16.41 1.12
CA LEU A 98 8.86 16.38 1.85
C LEU A 98 8.45 17.79 2.29
N ASP A 99 7.24 18.21 1.90
CA ASP A 99 6.61 19.45 2.38
C ASP A 99 5.80 19.19 3.68
N PRO A 100 6.23 19.74 4.84
CA PRO A 100 5.50 19.59 6.09
C PRO A 100 4.09 20.19 6.07
N GLN A 101 3.86 21.30 5.34
CA GLN A 101 2.55 21.93 5.26
C GLN A 101 1.55 21.05 4.51
N TYR A 102 2.02 20.43 3.43
CA TYR A 102 1.20 19.48 2.69
C TYR A 102 0.90 18.22 3.52
N ALA A 103 1.88 17.71 4.27
CA ALA A 103 1.68 16.59 5.21
C ALA A 103 0.59 16.91 6.26
N MET A 104 0.65 18.09 6.89
CA MET A 104 -0.39 18.55 7.83
C MET A 104 -1.76 18.65 7.16
N THR A 105 -1.81 19.12 5.91
CA THR A 105 -3.07 19.25 5.16
C THR A 105 -3.72 17.90 4.85
N ILE A 106 -2.93 16.85 4.66
CA ILE A 106 -3.40 15.45 4.52
C ILE A 106 -3.99 14.92 5.84
N GLY A 107 -3.74 15.60 6.96
CA GLY A 107 -4.18 15.20 8.29
C GLY A 107 -3.16 14.34 9.04
N LEU A 108 -1.87 14.42 8.66
CA LEU A 108 -0.80 13.90 9.50
C LEU A 108 -0.68 14.79 10.75
N ASP A 109 -0.82 14.16 11.91
CA ASP A 109 -0.58 14.81 13.18
C ASP A 109 0.93 14.93 13.42
N THR A 110 1.45 16.13 13.15
CA THR A 110 2.87 16.44 13.34
C THR A 110 3.20 16.87 14.78
N GLU A 111 2.17 17.09 15.63
CA GLU A 111 2.34 17.61 16.98
C GLU A 111 2.52 16.50 18.02
N SER A 112 1.91 15.32 17.83
CA SER A 112 2.05 14.20 18.78
C SER A 112 3.45 13.60 18.89
N GLY A 113 4.37 13.96 18.00
CA GLY A 113 5.71 13.37 17.92
C GLY A 113 5.73 11.94 17.36
N ASN A 114 4.58 11.41 16.94
CA ASN A 114 4.45 10.06 16.37
C ASN A 114 4.74 9.99 14.87
N PHE A 115 4.98 11.14 14.22
CA PHE A 115 5.54 11.22 12.87
C PHE A 115 7.00 11.67 12.94
N ILE A 116 7.91 10.75 12.65
CA ILE A 116 9.36 10.96 12.72
C ILE A 116 9.87 11.15 11.30
N LEU A 117 10.41 12.33 11.00
CA LEU A 117 11.09 12.61 9.74
C LEU A 117 12.60 12.37 9.91
N SER A 118 13.19 11.62 8.97
CA SER A 118 14.64 11.42 8.89
C SER A 118 15.15 11.74 7.49
N GLN A 119 16.21 12.53 7.42
CA GLN A 119 16.92 12.88 6.18
C GLN A 119 18.35 12.35 6.27
N PRO A 120 18.58 11.07 5.95
CA PRO A 120 19.89 10.44 6.13
C PRO A 120 20.87 10.87 5.04
N ASP A 121 22.15 11.00 5.41
CA ASP A 121 23.22 11.32 4.47
C ASP A 121 23.54 10.16 3.52
N ASP A 122 23.39 8.91 3.97
CA ASP A 122 23.74 7.70 3.21
C ASP A 122 22.73 6.54 3.35
N ALA A 123 22.77 5.62 2.38
CA ALA A 123 21.85 4.50 2.29
C ALA A 123 21.99 3.50 3.46
N GLU A 124 23.20 3.28 3.95
CA GLU A 124 23.47 2.41 5.09
C GLU A 124 22.80 2.94 6.36
N THR A 125 22.87 4.25 6.60
CA THR A 125 22.25 4.95 7.72
C THR A 125 20.74 4.88 7.61
N ALA A 126 20.18 5.16 6.42
CA ALA A 126 18.76 5.00 6.15
C ALA A 126 18.27 3.59 6.51
N LEU A 127 18.94 2.55 6.00
CA LEU A 127 18.57 1.15 6.22
C LEU A 127 18.76 0.71 7.69
N GLY A 128 19.74 1.29 8.40
CA GLY A 128 19.94 1.09 9.84
C GLY A 128 18.78 1.64 10.66
N LEU A 129 18.34 2.85 10.37
CA LEU A 129 17.19 3.48 11.04
C LEU A 129 15.90 2.68 10.87
N ILE A 130 15.68 2.06 9.70
CA ILE A 130 14.54 1.15 9.49
C ILE A 130 14.57 -0.01 10.49
N GLU A 131 15.74 -0.60 10.69
CA GLU A 131 15.91 -1.73 11.60
C GLU A 131 15.75 -1.31 13.06
N ASP A 132 16.36 -0.19 13.44
CA ASP A 132 16.32 0.34 14.80
C ASP A 132 14.89 0.73 15.19
N PHE A 133 14.17 1.45 14.31
CA PHE A 133 12.78 1.80 14.53
C PHE A 133 11.91 0.56 14.72
N ALA A 134 12.01 -0.43 13.82
CA ALA A 134 11.23 -1.66 13.94
C ALA A 134 11.51 -2.40 15.27
N ASN A 135 12.77 -2.41 15.72
CA ASN A 135 13.15 -3.08 16.97
C ASN A 135 12.72 -2.34 18.24
N VAL A 136 12.78 -0.99 18.23
CA VAL A 136 12.46 -0.15 19.40
C VAL A 136 10.96 0.08 19.51
N VAL A 137 10.30 0.40 18.41
CA VAL A 137 8.87 0.78 18.38
C VAL A 137 7.97 -0.44 18.25
N GLY A 138 8.38 -1.45 17.48
CA GLY A 138 7.53 -2.59 17.18
C GLY A 138 6.50 -2.29 16.08
N GLU A 139 5.22 -2.33 16.44
CA GLU A 139 4.12 -2.07 15.50
C GLU A 139 4.16 -0.62 15.02
N GLY A 140 4.23 -0.42 13.70
CA GLY A 140 4.41 0.90 13.11
C GLY A 140 4.41 0.89 11.58
N LEU A 141 4.63 2.06 11.00
CA LEU A 141 4.83 2.25 9.56
C LEU A 141 6.19 2.90 9.30
N ILE A 142 6.91 2.38 8.33
CA ILE A 142 8.14 2.99 7.81
C ILE A 142 7.92 3.29 6.33
N VAL A 143 8.19 4.51 5.91
CA VAL A 143 8.18 4.94 4.51
C VAL A 143 9.59 5.37 4.10
N VAL A 144 10.04 4.93 2.93
CA VAL A 144 11.32 5.35 2.33
C VAL A 144 11.04 6.06 1.01
N ASP A 145 11.22 7.38 0.96
CA ASP A 145 11.03 8.22 -0.22
C ASP A 145 12.36 8.85 -0.67
N SER A 146 13.07 8.31 -1.66
CA SER A 146 12.78 7.10 -2.44
C SER A 146 14.01 6.21 -2.59
N VAL A 147 13.82 4.96 -3.00
CA VAL A 147 14.92 4.00 -3.24
C VAL A 147 15.94 4.56 -4.25
N ALA A 148 15.49 5.38 -5.19
CA ALA A 148 16.35 5.96 -6.22
C ALA A 148 17.33 7.00 -5.67
N ALA A 149 17.02 7.60 -4.51
CA ALA A 149 17.82 8.62 -3.84
C ALA A 149 18.73 8.05 -2.74
N LEU A 150 18.64 6.75 -2.44
CA LEU A 150 19.56 6.10 -1.50
C LEU A 150 20.95 5.96 -2.14
N VAL A 151 21.90 6.78 -1.68
CA VAL A 151 23.29 6.73 -2.15
C VAL A 151 24.16 5.98 -1.14
N PRO A 152 24.85 4.89 -1.52
CA PRO A 152 25.78 4.19 -0.63
C PRO A 152 26.94 5.10 -0.20
N ARG A 153 27.42 4.94 1.04
CA ARG A 153 28.54 5.75 1.56
C ARG A 153 29.78 5.69 0.68
N GLN A 154 30.07 4.52 0.11
CA GLN A 154 31.17 4.34 -0.83
C GLN A 154 31.05 5.24 -2.07
N GLU A 155 29.83 5.46 -2.55
CA GLU A 155 29.58 6.29 -3.74
C GLU A 155 29.68 7.79 -3.41
N LEU A 156 29.29 8.20 -2.20
CA LEU A 156 29.44 9.58 -1.72
C LEU A 156 30.90 10.01 -1.52
N GLN A 157 31.76 9.06 -1.15
CA GLN A 157 33.20 9.31 -0.91
C GLN A 157 34.06 9.16 -2.17
N GLY A 158 33.50 8.60 -3.24
CA GLY A 158 34.18 8.43 -4.52
C GLY A 158 34.18 9.70 -5.36
N ASP A 159 35.02 9.72 -6.39
CA ASP A 159 35.05 10.82 -7.35
C ASP A 159 33.94 10.66 -8.40
N ILE A 160 33.48 11.79 -8.96
CA ILE A 160 32.50 11.77 -10.05
C ILE A 160 33.11 11.02 -11.25
N GLY A 161 32.47 9.91 -11.62
CA GLY A 161 32.93 9.03 -12.71
C GLY A 161 33.46 7.68 -12.24
N ASP A 162 33.61 7.47 -10.93
CA ASP A 162 33.99 6.18 -10.38
C ASP A 162 32.94 5.11 -10.66
N SER A 163 33.41 3.92 -11.05
CA SER A 163 32.54 2.80 -11.42
C SER A 163 31.94 2.11 -10.18
N ASN A 164 30.85 2.65 -9.64
CA ASN A 164 30.11 2.06 -8.52
C ASN A 164 28.98 1.13 -8.98
N VAL A 165 29.29 0.22 -9.90
CA VAL A 165 28.27 -0.62 -10.55
C VAL A 165 27.59 -1.52 -9.52
N ALA A 166 26.27 -1.34 -9.37
CA ALA A 166 25.38 -2.19 -8.58
C ALA A 166 25.66 -2.24 -7.06
N VAL A 167 26.40 -1.27 -6.50
CA VAL A 167 26.67 -1.18 -5.05
C VAL A 167 25.35 -1.11 -4.27
N LEU A 168 24.46 -0.18 -4.66
CA LEU A 168 23.13 -0.05 -4.05
C LEU A 168 22.31 -1.35 -4.15
N ALA A 169 22.34 -2.04 -5.29
CA ALA A 169 21.58 -3.27 -5.47
C ALA A 169 22.09 -4.41 -4.55
N ARG A 170 23.41 -4.48 -4.31
CA ARG A 170 24.00 -5.42 -3.37
C ARG A 170 23.62 -5.09 -1.92
N LEU A 171 23.74 -3.82 -1.53
CA LEU A 171 23.34 -3.33 -0.21
C LEU A 171 21.88 -3.66 0.06
N MET A 172 20.96 -3.28 -0.85
CA MET A 172 19.54 -3.58 -0.74
C MET A 172 19.26 -5.09 -0.61
N SER A 173 19.98 -5.92 -1.36
CA SER A 173 19.82 -7.39 -1.29
C SER A 173 20.22 -7.97 0.07
N GLN A 174 21.26 -7.42 0.68
CA GLN A 174 21.72 -7.84 2.01
C GLN A 174 20.77 -7.32 3.09
N SER A 175 20.45 -6.02 3.06
CA SER A 175 19.60 -5.39 4.06
C SER A 175 18.17 -5.92 4.05
N LEU A 176 17.53 -6.04 2.87
CA LEU A 176 16.16 -6.58 2.78
C LEU A 176 16.05 -8.02 3.29
N ARG A 177 17.10 -8.83 3.17
CA ARG A 177 17.11 -10.19 3.73
C ARG A 177 16.98 -10.19 5.24
N ARG A 178 17.67 -9.26 5.91
CA ARG A 178 17.62 -9.08 7.36
C ARG A 178 16.32 -8.39 7.78
N LEU A 179 16.02 -7.25 7.16
CA LEU A 179 14.83 -6.44 7.44
C LEU A 179 13.53 -7.21 7.25
N ALA A 180 13.39 -8.04 6.21
CA ALA A 180 12.16 -8.80 5.99
C ALA A 180 11.79 -9.71 7.17
N ARG A 181 12.79 -10.18 7.93
CA ARG A 181 12.56 -10.92 9.17
C ARG A 181 12.14 -9.99 10.29
N THR A 182 12.91 -8.93 10.55
CA THR A 182 12.64 -7.96 11.62
C THR A 182 11.25 -7.35 11.47
N ILE A 183 10.93 -6.82 10.29
CA ILE A 183 9.63 -6.21 9.97
C ILE A 183 8.50 -7.19 10.23
N LYS A 184 8.64 -8.47 9.85
CA LYS A 184 7.62 -9.50 10.12
C LYS A 184 7.45 -9.79 11.62
N GLU A 185 8.55 -9.98 12.35
CA GLU A 185 8.51 -10.28 13.80
C GLU A 185 7.98 -9.10 14.63
N ARG A 186 8.14 -7.88 14.14
CA ARG A 186 7.72 -6.64 14.80
C ARG A 186 6.37 -6.11 14.30
N GLU A 187 5.77 -6.77 13.32
CA GLU A 187 4.52 -6.36 12.67
C GLU A 187 4.55 -4.91 12.11
N THR A 188 5.74 -4.41 11.79
CA THR A 188 5.91 -3.10 11.15
C THR A 188 5.55 -3.19 9.66
N ALA A 189 4.91 -2.18 9.07
CA ALA A 189 4.77 -2.09 7.62
C ALA A 189 5.94 -1.29 7.02
N LEU A 190 6.59 -1.80 5.96
CA LEU A 190 7.70 -1.10 5.30
C LEU A 190 7.34 -0.77 3.85
N VAL A 191 7.17 0.51 3.54
CA VAL A 191 6.81 1.04 2.23
C VAL A 191 8.03 1.68 1.58
N PHE A 192 8.42 1.19 0.42
CA PHE A 192 9.41 1.83 -0.44
C PHE A 192 8.72 2.58 -1.58
N LEU A 193 9.02 3.86 -1.73
CA LEU A 193 8.70 4.61 -2.93
C LEU A 193 9.82 4.45 -3.95
N ASN A 194 9.46 4.33 -5.22
CA ASN A 194 10.41 4.12 -6.29
C ASN A 194 9.99 4.79 -7.60
N GLN A 195 10.97 5.04 -8.45
CA GLN A 195 10.74 5.65 -9.76
C GLN A 195 10.80 4.58 -10.86
N ILE A 196 10.08 4.83 -11.96
CA ILE A 196 10.24 4.03 -13.18
C ILE A 196 11.43 4.60 -13.96
N ARG A 197 12.32 3.72 -14.41
CA ARG A 197 13.39 4.01 -15.37
C ARG A 197 13.25 3.09 -16.57
N GLU A 198 13.83 3.47 -17.70
CA GLU A 198 13.88 2.62 -18.87
C GLU A 198 15.25 1.93 -18.98
N LYS A 199 15.23 0.63 -19.33
CA LYS A 199 16.45 -0.10 -19.61
C LYS A 199 16.88 0.13 -21.06
N VAL A 200 18.03 0.77 -21.22
CA VAL A 200 18.66 0.98 -22.54
C VAL A 200 18.91 -0.37 -23.23
N GLY A 201 18.56 -0.47 -24.52
CA GLY A 201 18.83 -1.63 -25.36
C GLY A 201 17.76 -2.72 -25.39
N VAL A 202 16.59 -2.51 -24.78
CA VAL A 202 15.43 -3.43 -24.91
C VAL A 202 14.63 -3.04 -26.15
N MET A 203 14.72 -3.81 -27.23
CA MET A 203 13.94 -3.59 -28.47
C MET A 203 12.58 -4.31 -28.48
N TYR A 204 12.38 -5.31 -27.61
CA TYR A 204 11.14 -6.08 -27.50
C TYR A 204 10.74 -6.29 -26.03
N GLY A 205 9.46 -6.09 -25.72
CA GLY A 205 8.90 -6.23 -24.36
C GLY A 205 8.78 -4.89 -23.62
N ASN A 206 8.49 -4.93 -22.32
CA ASN A 206 8.41 -3.72 -21.48
C ASN A 206 9.82 -3.30 -21.02
N PRO A 207 10.33 -2.12 -21.44
CA PRO A 207 11.66 -1.63 -21.04
C PRO A 207 11.70 -1.09 -19.60
N GLU A 208 10.56 -0.93 -18.94
CA GLU A 208 10.48 -0.30 -17.62
C GLU A 208 11.06 -1.17 -16.50
N VAL A 209 11.94 -0.56 -15.72
CA VAL A 209 12.61 -1.12 -14.56
C VAL A 209 12.51 -0.17 -13.37
N THR A 210 12.77 -0.68 -12.16
CA THR A 210 12.82 0.14 -10.95
C THR A 210 14.24 0.09 -10.35
N PRO A 211 14.79 1.21 -9.84
CA PRO A 211 16.05 1.28 -9.11
C PRO A 211 16.11 0.35 -7.88
N GLY A 212 17.32 0.10 -7.37
CA GLY A 212 17.55 -0.77 -6.19
C GLY A 212 17.72 -2.26 -6.49
N GLY A 213 17.81 -2.64 -7.76
CA GLY A 213 18.00 -4.02 -8.19
C GLY A 213 16.74 -4.89 -8.06
N ARG A 214 16.90 -6.21 -8.15
CA ARG A 214 15.76 -7.16 -8.18
C ARG A 214 15.24 -7.52 -6.78
N ALA A 215 16.04 -7.31 -5.73
CA ALA A 215 15.71 -7.77 -4.38
C ALA A 215 14.37 -7.21 -3.90
N LEU A 216 14.16 -5.90 -4.02
CA LEU A 216 12.91 -5.25 -3.62
C LEU A 216 11.70 -5.90 -4.30
N LYS A 217 11.76 -6.13 -5.62
CA LYS A 217 10.69 -6.82 -6.36
C LYS A 217 10.35 -8.20 -5.78
N PHE A 218 11.33 -8.96 -5.27
CA PHE A 218 11.12 -10.29 -4.70
C PHE A 218 10.59 -10.24 -3.26
N TYR A 219 11.17 -9.37 -2.42
CA TYR A 219 10.81 -9.21 -1.01
C TYR A 219 9.45 -8.53 -0.82
N SER A 220 9.05 -7.60 -1.70
CA SER A 220 7.75 -6.95 -1.63
C SER A 220 6.61 -7.97 -1.70
N SER A 221 5.70 -7.91 -0.75
CA SER A 221 4.47 -8.72 -0.73
C SER A 221 3.38 -8.07 -1.56
N VAL A 222 3.34 -6.73 -1.59
CA VAL A 222 2.46 -5.93 -2.43
C VAL A 222 3.33 -5.01 -3.28
N ARG A 223 3.03 -4.90 -4.58
CA ARG A 223 3.61 -3.90 -5.48
C ARG A 223 2.50 -3.14 -6.17
N MET A 224 2.56 -1.83 -6.12
CA MET A 224 1.59 -0.92 -6.71
C MET A 224 2.28 -0.02 -7.72
N GLU A 225 1.83 -0.09 -8.97
CA GLU A 225 2.24 0.84 -10.02
C GLU A 225 1.25 2.00 -10.06
N VAL A 226 1.76 3.22 -9.88
CA VAL A 226 0.95 4.44 -9.92
C VAL A 226 1.24 5.23 -11.19
N ARG A 227 0.18 5.66 -11.88
CA ARG A 227 0.28 6.53 -13.06
C ARG A 227 -0.76 7.63 -13.01
N ARG A 228 -0.38 8.84 -13.41
CA ARG A 228 -1.32 9.91 -13.69
C ARG A 228 -2.18 9.53 -14.89
N LYS A 229 -3.49 9.77 -14.79
CA LYS A 229 -4.48 9.48 -15.84
C LYS A 229 -5.09 10.79 -16.36
N GLU A 230 -6.26 11.18 -15.86
CA GLU A 230 -7.00 12.35 -16.33
C GLU A 230 -6.76 13.54 -15.41
N SER A 231 -6.73 14.75 -15.95
CA SER A 231 -6.64 15.97 -15.15
C SER A 231 -8.04 16.43 -14.74
N ILE A 232 -8.21 16.81 -13.47
CA ILE A 232 -9.47 17.34 -12.95
C ILE A 232 -9.47 18.84 -13.15
N LYS A 233 -10.49 19.35 -13.84
CA LYS A 233 -10.61 20.77 -14.18
C LYS A 233 -11.80 21.41 -13.48
N GLN A 234 -11.63 22.65 -13.04
CA GLN A 234 -12.71 23.52 -12.60
C GLN A 234 -12.65 24.79 -13.44
N GLY A 235 -13.54 24.90 -14.42
CA GLY A 235 -13.43 25.93 -15.46
C GLY A 235 -12.16 25.71 -16.29
N THR A 236 -11.26 26.69 -16.30
CA THR A 236 -9.96 26.64 -16.98
C THR A 236 -8.85 26.00 -16.14
N ASP A 237 -9.01 25.94 -14.83
CA ASP A 237 -7.94 25.60 -13.90
C ASP A 237 -7.86 24.10 -13.67
N ILE A 238 -6.64 23.56 -13.64
CA ILE A 238 -6.38 22.16 -13.28
C ILE A 238 -6.23 22.08 -11.77
N ILE A 239 -7.23 21.50 -11.10
CA ILE A 239 -7.31 21.42 -9.63
C ILE A 239 -6.84 20.08 -9.07
N GLY A 240 -6.50 19.11 -9.93
CA GLY A 240 -6.09 17.79 -9.51
C GLY A 240 -5.91 16.82 -10.67
N HIS A 241 -5.76 15.54 -10.35
CA HIS A 241 -5.73 14.47 -11.33
C HIS A 241 -6.22 13.14 -10.76
N ASP A 242 -6.70 12.28 -11.63
CA ASP A 242 -6.95 10.88 -11.33
C ASP A 242 -5.63 10.09 -11.43
N MET A 243 -5.28 9.38 -10.37
CA MET A 243 -4.16 8.46 -10.27
C MET A 243 -4.68 7.03 -10.43
N ARG A 244 -4.22 6.33 -11.48
CA ARG A 244 -4.45 4.90 -11.63
C ARG A 244 -3.43 4.14 -10.79
N VAL A 245 -3.91 3.29 -9.89
CA VAL A 245 -3.10 2.40 -9.06
C VAL A 245 -3.34 0.96 -9.50
N LYS A 246 -2.33 0.32 -10.09
CA LYS A 246 -2.38 -1.09 -10.52
C LYS A 246 -1.60 -1.97 -9.56
N ILE A 247 -2.23 -2.99 -9.02
CA ILE A 247 -1.59 -3.93 -8.09
C ILE A 247 -0.84 -4.97 -8.91
N THR A 248 0.44 -4.72 -9.22
CA THR A 248 1.26 -5.60 -10.07
C THR A 248 1.78 -6.83 -9.35
N LYS A 249 1.71 -6.85 -8.01
CA LYS A 249 1.99 -8.03 -7.19
C LYS A 249 1.17 -7.98 -5.91
N ASN A 250 0.59 -9.11 -5.52
CA ASN A 250 -0.07 -9.28 -4.24
C ASN A 250 0.08 -10.73 -3.78
N LYS A 251 0.72 -10.94 -2.62
CA LYS A 251 0.94 -12.27 -2.03
C LYS A 251 -0.18 -12.70 -1.08
N LEU A 252 -1.15 -11.82 -0.79
CA LEU A 252 -2.21 -12.07 0.20
C LEU A 252 -3.61 -12.12 -0.43
N TYR A 253 -3.74 -11.65 -1.68
CA TYR A 253 -4.98 -11.62 -2.44
C TYR A 253 -4.68 -11.67 -3.94
N PRO A 254 -5.63 -12.08 -4.81
CA PRO A 254 -5.44 -12.02 -6.26
C PRO A 254 -4.85 -10.68 -6.77
N PRO A 255 -3.73 -10.71 -7.53
CA PRO A 255 -3.10 -9.51 -8.07
C PRO A 255 -3.86 -8.97 -9.31
N TYR A 256 -3.35 -7.87 -9.87
CA TYR A 256 -3.77 -7.22 -11.13
C TYR A 256 -5.10 -6.48 -11.12
N LYS A 257 -5.75 -6.37 -9.95
CA LYS A 257 -6.79 -5.37 -9.74
C LYS A 257 -6.22 -3.95 -9.82
N GLU A 258 -7.10 -3.01 -10.13
CA GLU A 258 -6.76 -1.60 -10.28
C GLU A 258 -7.80 -0.73 -9.59
N ALA A 259 -7.37 0.43 -9.11
CA ALA A 259 -8.24 1.47 -8.58
C ALA A 259 -7.89 2.84 -9.19
N ILE A 260 -8.90 3.69 -9.33
CA ILE A 260 -8.71 5.10 -9.70
C ILE A 260 -8.85 5.94 -8.43
N VAL A 261 -7.74 6.51 -7.98
CA VAL A 261 -7.68 7.37 -6.80
C VAL A 261 -7.57 8.81 -7.27
N ARG A 262 -8.55 9.66 -6.94
CA ARG A 262 -8.52 11.07 -7.31
C ARG A 262 -7.70 11.88 -6.31
N ILE A 263 -6.75 12.66 -6.80
CA ILE A 263 -5.92 13.58 -6.00
C ILE A 263 -6.34 15.00 -6.33
N ILE A 264 -6.70 15.77 -5.30
CA ILE A 264 -6.95 17.21 -5.40
C ILE A 264 -5.73 17.95 -4.85
N TYR A 265 -5.19 18.87 -5.64
CA TYR A 265 -3.98 19.60 -5.25
C TYR A 265 -4.23 20.44 -4.00
N GLY A 266 -3.28 20.38 -3.06
CA GLY A 266 -3.40 21.01 -1.75
C GLY A 266 -4.47 20.41 -0.82
N LYS A 267 -5.06 19.25 -1.16
CA LYS A 267 -6.01 18.54 -0.27
C LYS A 267 -5.72 17.05 -0.12
N GLY A 268 -5.01 16.45 -1.07
CA GLY A 268 -4.68 15.03 -1.06
C GLY A 268 -5.74 14.17 -1.75
N ILE A 269 -5.91 12.93 -1.28
CA ILE A 269 -6.87 11.95 -1.80
C ILE A 269 -8.30 12.42 -1.51
N ASP A 270 -9.12 12.41 -2.55
CA ASP A 270 -10.54 12.65 -2.46
C ASP A 270 -11.27 11.40 -1.93
N THR A 271 -11.45 11.35 -0.61
CA THR A 271 -12.08 10.22 0.10
C THR A 271 -13.55 10.03 -0.32
N ILE A 272 -14.25 11.10 -0.69
CA ILE A 272 -15.63 11.05 -1.18
C ILE A 272 -15.67 10.36 -2.55
N HIS A 273 -14.75 10.75 -3.45
CA HIS A 273 -14.61 10.06 -4.74
C HIS A 273 -14.21 8.59 -4.55
N ALA A 274 -13.32 8.30 -3.60
CA ALA A 274 -12.94 6.91 -3.28
C ALA A 274 -14.13 6.07 -2.79
N LEU A 275 -14.98 6.61 -1.91
CA LEU A 275 -16.21 5.95 -1.45
C LEU A 275 -17.20 5.74 -2.61
N MET A 276 -17.39 6.76 -3.45
CA MET A 276 -18.26 6.68 -4.63
C MET A 276 -17.83 5.55 -5.57
N GLU A 277 -16.56 5.51 -5.96
CA GLU A 277 -16.03 4.46 -6.84
C GLU A 277 -16.08 3.08 -6.19
N ALA A 278 -15.83 2.99 -4.87
CA ALA A 278 -15.98 1.76 -4.12
C ALA A 278 -17.42 1.24 -4.16
N ALA A 279 -18.40 2.11 -3.92
CA ALA A 279 -19.82 1.75 -3.89
C ALA A 279 -20.36 1.36 -5.27
N ILE A 280 -19.88 2.00 -6.34
CA ILE A 280 -20.20 1.58 -7.72
C ILE A 280 -19.58 0.22 -8.02
N TRP A 281 -18.33 -0.01 -7.60
CA TRP A 281 -17.63 -1.28 -7.85
C TRP A 281 -18.31 -2.46 -7.12
N THR A 282 -18.71 -2.28 -5.86
CA THR A 282 -19.39 -3.34 -5.10
C THR A 282 -20.86 -3.54 -5.49
N GLY A 283 -21.41 -2.67 -6.36
CA GLY A 283 -22.83 -2.69 -6.73
C GLY A 283 -23.77 -2.12 -5.67
N VAL A 284 -23.22 -1.51 -4.60
CA VAL A 284 -24.02 -0.83 -3.56
C VAL A 284 -24.72 0.40 -4.13
N ILE A 285 -24.04 1.15 -4.99
CA ILE A 285 -24.67 2.16 -5.84
C ILE A 285 -24.89 1.55 -7.21
N GLU A 286 -26.16 1.46 -7.60
CA GLU A 286 -26.57 0.96 -8.90
C GLU A 286 -26.53 2.06 -9.95
N ARG A 287 -26.14 1.71 -11.17
CA ARG A 287 -26.10 2.64 -12.31
C ARG A 287 -27.12 2.22 -13.36
N ASN A 288 -28.14 3.06 -13.55
CA ASN A 288 -29.15 2.91 -14.59
C ASN A 288 -28.99 4.03 -15.64
N GLY A 289 -28.23 3.74 -16.70
CA GLY A 289 -27.86 4.72 -17.72
C GLY A 289 -26.93 5.82 -17.16
N SER A 290 -27.47 7.04 -17.04
CA SER A 290 -26.77 8.18 -16.42
C SER A 290 -27.15 8.42 -14.96
N TYR A 291 -28.10 7.65 -14.42
CA TYR A 291 -28.60 7.79 -13.06
C TYR A 291 -27.92 6.82 -12.10
N TYR A 292 -27.68 7.32 -10.88
CA TYR A 292 -27.11 6.56 -9.78
C TYR A 292 -28.15 6.46 -8.66
N SER A 293 -28.34 5.25 -8.14
CA SER A 293 -29.32 4.95 -7.11
C SER A 293 -28.70 4.16 -5.96
N PHE A 294 -29.24 4.35 -4.75
CA PHE A 294 -28.89 3.57 -3.56
C PHE A 294 -30.18 3.07 -2.92
N ARG A 295 -30.31 1.75 -2.72
CA ARG A 295 -31.52 1.10 -2.15
C ARG A 295 -32.82 1.49 -2.87
N GLY A 296 -32.77 1.59 -4.20
CA GLY A 296 -33.91 1.97 -5.04
C GLY A 296 -34.19 3.48 -5.11
N GLU A 297 -33.61 4.30 -4.24
CA GLU A 297 -33.74 5.75 -4.30
C GLU A 297 -32.71 6.35 -5.26
N ARG A 298 -33.17 7.24 -6.14
CA ARG A 298 -32.31 7.90 -7.13
C ARG A 298 -31.58 9.07 -6.51
N LEU A 299 -30.25 8.96 -6.40
CA LEU A 299 -29.39 9.96 -5.77
C LEU A 299 -29.03 11.10 -6.72
N ALA A 300 -28.60 10.77 -7.95
CA ALA A 300 -28.04 11.78 -8.85
C ALA A 300 -28.02 11.36 -10.32
N GLN A 301 -27.86 12.34 -11.21
CA GLN A 301 -27.53 12.14 -12.62
C GLN A 301 -26.08 12.56 -12.90
N GLY A 302 -25.25 11.61 -13.32
CA GLY A 302 -23.82 11.82 -13.56
C GLY A 302 -22.95 11.75 -12.30
N LYS A 303 -21.67 11.41 -12.49
CA LYS A 303 -20.72 11.17 -11.38
C LYS A 303 -20.43 12.42 -10.54
N GLU A 304 -20.29 13.59 -11.17
CA GLU A 304 -20.01 14.83 -10.44
C GLU A 304 -21.19 15.27 -9.56
N SER A 305 -22.43 15.07 -10.02
CA SER A 305 -23.62 15.32 -9.20
C SER A 305 -23.69 14.36 -8.01
N LEU A 306 -23.39 13.07 -8.23
CA LEU A 306 -23.33 12.08 -7.16
C LEU A 306 -22.28 12.46 -6.12
N ARG A 307 -21.08 12.85 -6.56
CA ARG A 307 -20.02 13.34 -5.66
C ARG A 307 -20.47 14.54 -4.83
N LYS A 308 -21.22 15.49 -5.41
CA LYS A 308 -21.77 16.65 -4.67
C LYS A 308 -22.80 16.25 -3.63
N VAL A 309 -23.71 15.33 -3.96
CA VAL A 309 -24.69 14.77 -3.00
C VAL A 309 -23.95 14.08 -1.85
N LEU A 310 -23.01 13.20 -2.18
CA LEU A 310 -22.18 12.53 -1.18
C LEU A 310 -21.32 13.50 -0.39
N MET A 311 -20.96 14.68 -0.91
CA MET A 311 -20.23 15.70 -0.16
C MET A 311 -21.13 16.48 0.81
N ALA A 312 -22.40 16.67 0.48
CA ALA A 312 -23.35 17.41 1.32
C ALA A 312 -23.95 16.56 2.46
N GLU A 313 -24.09 15.25 2.28
CA GLU A 313 -24.83 14.38 3.20
C GLU A 313 -23.94 13.34 3.90
N GLU A 314 -23.50 13.64 5.13
CA GLU A 314 -22.68 12.72 5.94
C GLU A 314 -23.41 11.40 6.28
N ASP A 315 -24.67 11.48 6.72
CA ASP A 315 -25.45 10.29 7.09
C ASP A 315 -25.60 9.31 5.92
N LEU A 316 -25.71 9.84 4.69
CA LEU A 316 -25.75 9.02 3.48
C LEU A 316 -24.39 8.36 3.20
N ARG A 317 -23.29 9.10 3.39
CA ARG A 317 -21.93 8.54 3.24
C ARG A 317 -21.71 7.37 4.16
N GLU A 318 -22.06 7.50 5.44
CA GLU A 318 -21.85 6.42 6.42
C GLU A 318 -22.71 5.20 6.08
N LYS A 319 -24.00 5.37 5.74
CA LYS A 319 -24.85 4.25 5.29
C LYS A 319 -24.30 3.52 4.06
N ILE A 320 -23.75 4.26 3.10
CA ILE A 320 -23.13 3.67 1.90
C ILE A 320 -21.84 2.96 2.28
N ARG A 321 -21.00 3.56 3.13
CA ARG A 321 -19.74 2.99 3.60
C ARG A 321 -19.97 1.66 4.32
N GLU A 322 -20.92 1.61 5.24
CA GLU A 322 -21.31 0.38 5.95
C GLU A 322 -21.76 -0.72 4.97
N ALA A 323 -22.62 -0.37 4.02
CA ALA A 323 -23.07 -1.31 3.00
C ALA A 323 -21.90 -1.85 2.15
N VAL A 324 -20.98 -0.98 1.74
CA VAL A 324 -19.77 -1.37 0.99
C VAL A 324 -18.91 -2.36 1.77
N LEU A 325 -18.66 -2.09 3.06
CA LEU A 325 -17.85 -2.95 3.92
C LEU A 325 -18.51 -4.30 4.19
N ALA A 326 -19.84 -4.32 4.36
CA ALA A 326 -20.61 -5.56 4.51
C ALA A 326 -20.55 -6.44 3.25
N THR A 327 -20.73 -5.85 2.06
CA THR A 327 -20.60 -6.56 0.78
C THR A 327 -19.18 -7.10 0.59
N ALA A 328 -18.16 -6.30 0.92
CA ALA A 328 -16.75 -6.70 0.80
C ALA A 328 -16.35 -7.85 1.74
N SER A 329 -16.96 -7.91 2.93
CA SER A 329 -16.72 -8.95 3.94
C SER A 329 -17.45 -10.26 3.63
N GLY A 330 -18.28 -10.30 2.58
CA GLY A 330 -19.03 -11.48 2.16
C GLY A 330 -20.35 -11.69 2.90
N GLU A 331 -20.79 -10.74 3.74
CA GLU A 331 -22.02 -10.85 4.53
C GLU A 331 -23.31 -10.71 3.70
N GLN A 332 -23.20 -10.38 2.40
CA GLN A 332 -24.32 -10.29 1.47
C GLN A 332 -24.27 -11.28 0.29
N LYS A 333 -23.49 -12.36 0.35
CA LYS A 333 -23.69 -13.49 -0.59
C LYS A 333 -24.85 -14.36 -0.11
N GLY A 334 -26.06 -13.80 -0.20
CA GLY A 334 -27.29 -14.43 0.23
C GLY A 334 -28.52 -13.94 -0.51
N GLN A 335 -28.38 -13.48 -1.77
CA GLN A 335 -29.48 -13.36 -2.74
C GLN A 335 -28.94 -12.93 -4.12
N GLY A 336 -29.24 -13.74 -5.15
CA GLY A 336 -29.16 -13.32 -6.56
C GLY A 336 -27.93 -13.80 -7.34
N GLU A 337 -27.77 -15.11 -7.53
CA GLU A 337 -27.21 -15.58 -8.80
C GLU A 337 -28.21 -15.18 -9.91
N PRO A 338 -27.81 -14.44 -10.96
CA PRO A 338 -28.58 -14.43 -12.18
C PRO A 338 -28.47 -15.84 -12.77
N SER A 339 -29.58 -16.54 -12.75
CA SER A 339 -29.77 -17.78 -13.49
C SER A 339 -29.41 -17.53 -14.95
N ASP A 340 -28.42 -18.27 -15.46
CA ASP A 340 -28.31 -18.52 -16.89
C ASP A 340 -29.67 -18.99 -17.40
N ALA A 341 -30.27 -18.21 -18.28
CA ALA A 341 -31.45 -18.60 -19.01
C ALA A 341 -31.35 -18.12 -20.45
N SER A 342 -31.07 -19.11 -21.30
CA SER A 342 -31.30 -19.19 -22.76
C SER A 342 -30.25 -18.60 -23.69
#